data_AF-A0A1I2Y6T3-F1
#
_entry.id   AF-A0A1I2Y6T3-F1
#
_cell.length_a   1.000
_cell.length_b   1.000
_cell.length_c   1.000
_cell.angle_alpha   90.00
_cell.angle_beta   90.00
_cell.angle_gamma   90.00
#
_symmetry.space_group_name_H-M   'P 1'
#
loop_
_entity.id
_entity.type
_entity.pdbx_description
1 polymer ?
#
loop_
_entity_poly.entity_id
_entity_poly.type
_entity_poly.pdbx_seq_one_letter_code
_entity_poly.pdbx_strand_id
1 'polypeptide(L)'
;MEQPTRDKQAIQHLYNTILPALAEQIHQSILPILPLFDSFGLERVIDTWTKDPASDADEVISVEKGNVQQLGLKLRLEGFQKPGVETFDLTKDVLFKLEYSSYTVGPDKNTSWLEKPYLQRWDTQEYKDIASRWSEELIDDLTQRLEKLT
;
A
#
# COMPACT_ATOMS: atom_id res chain seq x y z
N MET A 1 4.49 12.21 28.67
CA MET A 1 4.51 12.72 27.29
C MET A 1 3.28 12.14 26.62
N GLU A 2 2.36 12.99 26.16
CA GLU A 2 1.18 12.53 25.42
C GLU A 2 1.66 11.91 24.11
N GLN A 3 1.20 10.69 23.81
CA GLN A 3 1.54 10.03 22.54
C GLN A 3 0.87 10.81 21.41
N PRO A 4 1.55 11.06 20.28
CA PRO A 4 0.94 11.73 19.15
C PRO A 4 -0.27 10.94 18.68
N THR A 5 -1.44 11.56 18.74
CA THR A 5 -2.70 10.99 18.27
C THR A 5 -2.83 11.20 16.77
N ARG A 6 -3.70 10.41 16.13
CA ARG A 6 -4.04 10.58 14.71
C ARG A 6 -4.51 12.01 14.46
N ASP A 7 -3.69 12.79 13.76
CA ASP A 7 -4.01 14.15 13.36
C ASP A 7 -3.78 14.39 11.87
N LYS A 8 -4.25 15.54 11.38
CA LYS A 8 -4.11 15.94 9.97
C LYS A 8 -2.66 15.94 9.50
N GLN A 9 -1.73 16.43 10.32
CA GLN A 9 -0.32 16.57 9.93
C GLN A 9 0.34 15.20 9.76
N ALA A 10 0.05 14.27 10.66
CA ALA A 10 0.53 12.90 10.61
C ALA A 10 0.02 12.18 9.36
N ILE A 11 -1.28 12.29 9.05
CA ILE A 11 -1.85 11.66 7.85
C ILE A 11 -1.29 12.29 6.58
N GLN A 12 -1.12 13.61 6.54
CA GLN A 12 -0.48 14.29 5.41
C GLN A 12 0.98 13.87 5.25
N HIS A 13 1.72 13.65 6.33
CA HIS A 13 3.10 13.16 6.28
C HIS A 13 3.17 11.75 5.69
N LEU A 14 2.28 10.85 6.13
CA LEU A 14 2.17 9.52 5.54
C LEU A 14 1.87 9.61 4.03
N TYR A 15 0.87 10.42 3.65
CA TYR A 15 0.40 10.50 2.27
C TYR A 15 1.36 11.20 1.30
N ASN A 16 2.03 12.28 1.73
CA ASN A 16 2.85 13.12 0.88
C ASN A 16 4.35 12.84 0.97
N THR A 17 4.80 12.14 2.02
CA THR A 17 6.23 11.83 2.22
C THR A 17 6.48 10.33 2.21
N ILE A 18 5.79 9.57 3.06
CA ILE A 18 6.08 8.15 3.24
C ILE A 18 5.61 7.32 2.03
N LEU A 19 4.36 7.52 1.58
CA LEU A 19 3.81 6.76 0.45
C LEU A 19 4.61 6.94 -0.85
N PRO A 20 5.00 8.16 -1.29
CA PRO A 20 5.83 8.31 -2.48
C PRO A 20 7.20 7.63 -2.35
N ALA A 21 7.88 7.76 -1.21
CA ALA A 21 9.17 7.12 -0.99
C ALA A 21 9.05 5.58 -1.00
N LEU A 22 7.99 5.04 -0.41
CA LEU A 22 7.71 3.61 -0.47
C LEU A 22 7.36 3.14 -1.89
N ALA A 23 6.59 3.94 -2.65
CA ALA A 23 6.25 3.64 -4.04
C ALA A 23 7.50 3.56 -4.92
N GLU A 24 8.48 4.44 -4.71
CA GLU A 24 9.78 4.38 -5.39
C GLU A 24 10.51 3.08 -5.07
N GLN A 25 10.60 2.68 -3.80
CA GLN A 25 11.25 1.42 -3.43
C GLN A 25 10.54 0.21 -4.02
N ILE A 26 9.19 0.17 -3.94
CA ILE A 26 8.39 -0.91 -4.55
C ILE A 26 8.64 -0.99 -6.06
N HIS A 27 8.60 0.15 -6.75
CA HIS A 27 8.86 0.19 -8.19
C HIS A 27 10.23 -0.39 -8.52
N GLN A 28 11.30 -0.01 -7.79
CA GLN A 28 12.63 -0.58 -7.97
C GLN A 28 12.66 -2.10 -7.76
N SER A 29 11.98 -2.61 -6.73
CA SER A 29 11.94 -4.05 -6.43
C SER A 29 11.23 -4.87 -7.51
N ILE A 30 10.22 -4.31 -8.18
CA ILE A 30 9.44 -5.02 -9.21
C ILE A 30 9.88 -4.74 -10.65
N LEU A 31 10.85 -3.85 -10.88
CA LEU A 31 11.40 -3.57 -12.21
C LEU A 31 11.67 -4.82 -13.06
N PRO A 32 12.23 -5.92 -12.51
CA PRO A 32 12.53 -7.11 -13.31
C PRO A 32 11.30 -7.83 -13.88
N ILE A 33 10.12 -7.69 -13.26
CA ILE A 33 8.89 -8.37 -13.68
C ILE A 33 8.00 -7.50 -14.56
N LEU A 34 8.18 -6.17 -14.56
CA LEU A 34 7.35 -5.26 -15.37
C LEU A 34 7.32 -5.60 -16.87
N PRO A 35 8.44 -6.02 -17.52
CA PRO A 35 8.42 -6.37 -18.94
C PRO A 35 7.56 -7.59 -19.30
N LEU A 36 7.06 -8.33 -18.31
CA LEU A 36 6.16 -9.47 -18.51
C LEU A 36 4.70 -9.05 -18.71
N PHE A 37 4.38 -7.75 -18.56
CA PHE A 37 3.04 -7.20 -18.61
C PHE A 37 2.95 -6.10 -19.66
N ASP A 38 1.77 -5.94 -20.27
CA ASP A 38 1.49 -4.87 -21.23
C ASP A 38 1.38 -3.50 -20.55
N SER A 39 0.86 -3.47 -19.33
CA SER A 39 0.59 -2.24 -18.59
C SER A 39 0.96 -2.38 -17.11
N PHE A 40 1.43 -1.27 -16.53
CA PHE A 40 1.76 -1.13 -15.12
C PHE A 40 1.15 0.18 -14.58
N GLY A 41 0.52 0.08 -13.42
CA GLY A 41 0.04 1.22 -12.64
C GLY A 41 0.34 1.04 -11.16
N LEU A 42 0.88 2.08 -10.52
CA LEU A 42 1.04 2.16 -9.07
C LEU A 42 0.42 3.46 -8.58
N GLU A 43 -0.74 3.34 -7.92
CA GLU A 43 -1.55 4.49 -7.51
C GLU A 43 -1.64 4.60 -5.99
N ARG A 44 -1.66 5.84 -5.47
CA ARG A 44 -1.99 6.08 -4.07
C ARG A 44 -3.49 5.93 -3.88
N VAL A 45 -3.89 5.13 -2.90
CA VAL A 45 -5.29 4.91 -2.56
C VAL A 45 -5.61 5.48 -1.19
N ILE A 46 -6.84 5.98 -1.05
CA ILE A 46 -7.41 6.45 0.21
C ILE A 46 -8.75 5.74 0.34
N ASP A 47 -9.00 5.10 1.49
CA ASP A 47 -10.34 4.61 1.78
C ASP A 47 -11.25 5.80 2.09
N THR A 48 -12.10 6.11 1.11
CA THR A 48 -13.10 7.17 1.16
C THR A 48 -14.50 6.64 1.50
N TRP A 49 -14.62 5.33 1.75
CA TRP A 49 -15.90 4.65 1.98
C TRP A 49 -16.12 4.31 3.44
N THR A 50 -15.05 3.94 4.17
CA THR A 50 -15.13 3.65 5.61
C THR A 50 -15.25 4.95 6.41
N LYS A 51 -16.49 5.37 6.67
CA LYS A 51 -16.81 6.47 7.59
C LYS A 51 -16.44 6.09 9.02
N ASP A 52 -15.89 7.04 9.75
CA ASP A 52 -15.82 6.92 11.20
C ASP A 52 -17.25 6.83 11.76
N PRO A 53 -17.58 5.87 12.64
CA PRO A 53 -18.90 5.81 13.27
C PRO A 53 -19.28 7.08 14.04
N ALA A 54 -18.29 7.89 14.42
CA ALA A 54 -18.48 9.17 15.11
C ALA A 54 -18.60 10.39 14.16
N SER A 55 -18.44 10.22 12.84
CA SER A 55 -18.54 11.31 11.86
C SER A 55 -19.97 11.53 11.36
N ASP A 56 -20.32 12.80 11.11
CA ASP A 56 -21.60 13.18 10.50
C ASP A 56 -21.77 12.56 9.10
N ALA A 57 -23.02 12.21 8.75
CA ALA A 57 -23.35 11.53 7.50
C ALA A 57 -22.91 12.33 6.24
N ASP A 58 -22.80 13.65 6.33
CA ASP A 58 -22.43 14.54 5.21
C ASP A 58 -20.93 14.91 5.18
N GLU A 59 -20.12 14.36 6.09
CA GLU A 59 -18.71 14.71 6.17
C GLU A 59 -17.90 14.05 5.02
N VAL A 60 -17.37 14.88 4.11
CA VAL A 60 -16.45 14.41 3.06
C VAL A 60 -15.17 13.84 3.68
N ILE A 61 -14.86 12.57 3.41
CA ILE A 61 -13.61 11.92 3.83
C ILE A 61 -12.45 12.41 2.95
N SER A 62 -11.39 12.91 3.58
CA SER A 62 -10.19 13.35 2.86
C SER A 62 -8.98 13.44 3.79
N VAL A 63 -7.79 13.27 3.21
CA VAL A 63 -6.50 13.52 3.91
C VAL A 63 -6.47 14.93 4.49
N GLU A 64 -7.04 15.90 3.80
CA GLU A 64 -7.09 17.31 4.23
C GLU A 64 -7.91 17.54 5.50
N LYS A 65 -8.84 16.64 5.83
CA LYS A 65 -9.60 16.69 7.08
C LYS A 65 -9.08 15.75 8.16
N GLY A 66 -8.12 14.88 7.84
CA GLY A 66 -7.58 13.88 8.78
C GLY A 66 -8.58 12.78 9.18
N ASN A 67 -9.73 12.70 8.51
CA ASN A 67 -10.81 11.74 8.80
C ASN A 67 -10.71 10.45 7.96
N VAL A 68 -9.52 10.14 7.43
CA VAL A 68 -9.21 8.93 6.66
C VAL A 68 -8.86 7.77 7.59
N GLN A 69 -9.49 6.62 7.43
CA GLN A 69 -9.19 5.42 8.22
C GLN A 69 -8.04 4.59 7.63
N GLN A 70 -7.87 4.63 6.31
CA GLN A 70 -6.86 3.85 5.59
C GLN A 70 -6.34 4.60 4.37
N LEU A 71 -5.04 4.48 4.12
CA LEU A 71 -4.38 4.94 2.90
C LEU A 71 -3.38 3.88 2.44
N GLY A 72 -2.88 3.96 1.22
CA GLY A 72 -1.96 2.93 0.74
C GLY A 72 -1.49 3.14 -0.70
N LEU A 73 -0.87 2.10 -1.24
CA LEU A 73 -0.54 1.99 -2.66
C LEU A 73 -1.25 0.77 -3.24
N LYS A 74 -1.76 0.91 -4.46
CA LYS A 74 -2.35 -0.18 -5.23
C LYS A 74 -1.56 -0.37 -6.51
N LEU A 75 -1.04 -1.58 -6.67
CA LEU A 75 -0.42 -2.05 -7.90
C LEU A 75 -1.48 -2.66 -8.81
N ARG A 76 -1.36 -2.37 -10.10
CA ARG A 76 -2.03 -3.06 -11.20
C ARG A 76 -0.99 -3.43 -12.25
N LEU A 77 -0.95 -4.71 -12.60
CA LEU A 77 -0.16 -5.26 -13.69
C LEU A 77 -1.14 -5.95 -14.64
N GLU A 78 -1.23 -5.48 -15.88
CA GLU A 78 -2.24 -5.93 -16.82
C GLU A 78 -1.61 -6.60 -18.04
N GLY A 79 -2.30 -7.62 -18.56
CA GLY A 79 -1.89 -8.29 -19.79
C GLY A 79 -0.56 -9.04 -19.64
N PHE A 80 -0.48 -9.98 -18.68
CA PHE A 80 0.69 -10.86 -18.58
C PHE A 80 0.90 -11.62 -19.89
N GLN A 81 2.12 -11.62 -20.43
CA GLN A 81 2.46 -12.27 -21.69
C GLN A 81 3.58 -13.31 -21.53
N LYS A 82 3.24 -14.58 -21.79
CA LYS A 82 4.21 -15.67 -21.93
C LYS A 82 3.69 -16.70 -22.94
N PRO A 83 4.50 -17.18 -23.89
CA PRO A 83 4.07 -18.21 -24.82
C PRO A 83 3.54 -19.45 -24.09
N GLY A 84 2.34 -19.92 -24.48
CA GLY A 84 1.70 -21.10 -23.91
C GLY A 84 0.97 -20.87 -22.59
N VAL A 85 0.83 -19.63 -22.12
CA VAL A 85 0.08 -19.27 -20.91
C VAL A 85 -1.04 -18.29 -21.29
N GLU A 86 -2.24 -18.49 -20.74
CA GLU A 86 -3.35 -17.54 -20.90
C GLU A 86 -2.99 -16.18 -20.28
N THR A 87 -3.41 -15.09 -20.91
CA THR A 87 -3.16 -13.73 -20.41
C THR A 87 -3.94 -13.49 -19.12
N PHE A 88 -3.32 -12.84 -18.14
CA PHE A 88 -3.98 -12.48 -16.90
C PHE A 88 -3.46 -11.18 -16.30
N ASP A 89 -4.25 -10.61 -15.40
CA ASP A 89 -3.91 -9.42 -14.64
C ASP A 89 -3.59 -9.76 -13.18
N LEU A 90 -2.75 -8.95 -12.55
CA LEU A 90 -2.46 -9.01 -11.12
C LEU A 90 -2.69 -7.64 -10.47
N THR A 91 -3.25 -7.69 -9.27
CA THR A 91 -3.40 -6.51 -8.41
C THR A 91 -2.91 -6.85 -7.02
N LYS A 92 -2.20 -5.93 -6.39
CA LYS A 92 -1.72 -6.10 -5.02
C LYS A 92 -1.67 -4.76 -4.32
N ASP A 93 -2.04 -4.73 -3.04
CA ASP A 93 -2.11 -3.50 -2.27
C ASP A 93 -1.03 -3.52 -1.18
N VAL A 94 -0.58 -2.35 -0.76
CA VAL A 94 0.04 -2.12 0.55
C VAL A 94 -0.76 -1.04 1.26
N LEU A 95 -1.23 -1.37 2.44
CA LEU A 95 -2.21 -0.61 3.21
C LEU A 95 -1.58 -0.11 4.51
N PHE A 96 -1.87 1.16 4.80
CA PHE A 96 -1.61 1.82 6.06
C PHE A 96 -2.95 1.94 6.79
N LYS A 97 -3.11 1.20 7.89
CA LYS A 97 -4.30 1.26 8.74
C LYS A 97 -4.04 2.28 9.84
N LEU A 98 -4.91 3.30 9.92
CA LEU A 98 -4.72 4.45 10.79
C LEU A 98 -5.49 4.26 12.10
N GLU A 99 -4.79 3.77 13.12
CA GLU A 99 -5.31 3.58 14.48
C GLU A 99 -5.25 4.91 15.27
N TYR A 100 -5.68 4.88 16.53
CA TYR A 100 -5.80 6.08 17.37
C TYR A 100 -4.45 6.78 17.65
N SER A 101 -3.40 6.03 17.99
CA SER A 101 -2.07 6.56 18.34
C SER A 101 -0.92 6.02 17.50
N SER A 102 -1.21 5.06 16.62
CA SER A 102 -0.25 4.43 15.71
C SER A 102 -0.89 4.16 14.36
N TYR A 103 -0.08 3.70 13.41
CA TYR A 103 -0.56 3.06 12.20
C TYR A 103 0.18 1.75 11.99
N THR A 104 -0.47 0.84 11.28
CA THR A 104 0.14 -0.41 10.83
C THR A 104 0.27 -0.42 9.32
N VAL A 105 1.27 -1.14 8.80
CA VAL A 105 1.52 -1.33 7.38
C VAL A 105 1.50 -2.81 7.05
N GLY A 106 0.80 -3.19 5.98
CA GLY A 106 0.76 -4.56 5.49
C GLY A 106 0.04 -4.69 4.15
N PRO A 107 -0.17 -5.91 3.65
CA PRO A 107 -0.76 -6.16 2.34
C PRO A 107 -2.29 -6.04 2.36
N ASP A 108 -2.91 -6.13 3.54
CA ASP A 108 -4.35 -6.13 3.73
C ASP A 108 -4.73 -5.62 5.15
N LYS A 109 -6.02 -5.70 5.50
CA LYS A 109 -6.54 -5.19 6.79
C LYS A 109 -6.23 -6.09 8.00
N ASN A 110 -5.82 -7.34 7.77
CA ASN A 110 -5.63 -8.39 8.77
C ASN A 110 -4.15 -8.68 9.04
N THR A 111 -3.29 -8.41 8.07
CA THR A 111 -1.86 -8.69 8.14
C THR A 111 -1.07 -7.40 8.39
N SER A 112 -0.29 -7.37 9.47
CA SER A 112 0.60 -6.25 9.81
C SER A 112 2.06 -6.69 9.78
N TRP A 113 2.90 -5.93 9.10
CA TRP A 113 4.35 -6.13 9.03
C TRP A 113 5.12 -5.14 9.88
N LEU A 114 4.60 -3.92 10.01
CA LEU A 114 5.23 -2.82 10.72
C LEU A 114 4.14 -2.02 11.44
N GLU A 115 4.37 -1.74 12.72
CA GLU A 115 3.57 -0.80 13.50
C GLU A 115 4.45 0.36 13.93
N LYS A 116 3.99 1.60 13.72
CA LYS A 116 4.72 2.80 14.11
C LYS A 116 3.80 3.85 14.71
N PRO A 117 4.23 4.55 15.77
CA PRO A 117 3.65 5.81 16.19
C PRO A 117 3.63 6.84 15.06
N TYR A 118 2.63 7.72 15.10
CA TYR A 118 2.59 8.86 14.19
C TYR A 118 3.82 9.77 14.35
N LEU A 119 4.21 10.43 13.25
CA LEU A 119 5.35 11.36 13.15
C LEU A 119 6.73 10.74 13.44
N GLN A 120 6.81 9.46 13.82
CA GLN A 120 8.07 8.74 13.85
C GLN A 120 8.59 8.58 12.42
N ARG A 121 9.83 9.02 12.21
CA ARG A 121 10.49 8.89 10.91
C ARG A 121 10.64 7.42 10.52
N TRP A 122 10.44 7.18 9.24
CA TRP A 122 10.88 5.94 8.61
C TRP A 122 12.37 6.01 8.36
N ASP A 123 13.08 4.96 8.73
CA ASP A 123 14.44 4.77 8.27
C ASP A 123 14.46 4.12 6.88
N THR A 124 15.60 4.25 6.20
CA THR A 124 15.78 3.70 4.85
C THR A 124 15.63 2.18 4.80
N GLN A 125 15.94 1.47 5.89
CA GLN A 125 15.84 0.02 5.96
C GLN A 125 14.39 -0.42 6.04
N GLU A 126 13.55 0.28 6.81
CA GLU A 126 12.11 0.02 6.91
C GLU A 126 11.41 0.12 5.54
N TYR A 127 11.76 1.12 4.72
CA TYR A 127 11.24 1.19 3.35
C TYR A 127 11.64 -0.02 2.50
N LYS A 128 12.91 -0.44 2.61
CA LYS A 128 13.43 -1.58 1.84
C LYS A 128 12.81 -2.88 2.29
N ASP A 129 12.64 -3.09 3.60
CA ASP A 129 12.08 -4.31 4.16
C ASP A 129 10.62 -4.48 3.74
N ILE A 130 9.82 -3.41 3.83
CA ILE A 130 8.42 -3.42 3.37
C ILE A 130 8.36 -3.66 1.85
N ALA A 131 9.17 -2.95 1.06
CA ALA A 131 9.17 -3.13 -0.38
C ALA A 131 9.64 -4.53 -0.81
N SER A 132 10.69 -5.08 -0.18
CA SER A 132 11.21 -6.43 -0.46
C SER A 132 10.14 -7.47 -0.14
N ARG A 133 9.62 -7.46 1.09
CA ARG A 133 8.59 -8.40 1.52
C ARG A 133 7.35 -8.35 0.63
N TRP A 134 6.89 -7.15 0.30
CA TRP A 134 5.75 -6.98 -0.59
C TRP A 134 6.03 -7.51 -2.01
N SER A 135 7.23 -7.27 -2.54
CA SER A 135 7.63 -7.76 -3.86
C SER A 135 7.81 -9.28 -3.90
N GLU A 136 8.32 -9.88 -2.83
CA GLU A 136 8.42 -11.34 -2.67
C GLU A 136 7.02 -11.96 -2.72
N GLU A 137 6.07 -11.44 -1.94
CA GLU A 137 4.69 -11.93 -1.98
C GLU A 137 4.04 -11.74 -3.36
N LEU A 138 4.36 -10.68 -4.10
CA LEU A 138 3.88 -10.49 -5.47
C LEU A 138 4.45 -11.54 -6.44
N ILE A 139 5.74 -11.85 -6.31
CA ILE A 139 6.42 -12.87 -7.13
C ILE A 139 5.86 -14.26 -6.80
N ASP A 140 5.57 -14.53 -5.53
CA ASP A 140 4.91 -15.77 -5.11
C ASP A 140 3.51 -15.88 -5.72
N ASP A 141 2.70 -14.81 -5.67
CA ASP A 141 1.37 -14.76 -6.29
C ASP A 141 1.45 -15.01 -7.80
N LEU A 142 2.43 -14.39 -8.48
CA LEU A 142 2.70 -14.60 -9.90
C LEU A 142 3.08 -16.06 -10.18
N THR A 143 4.00 -16.62 -9.40
CA THR A 143 4.49 -17.99 -9.56
C THR A 143 3.37 -19.00 -9.38
N GLN A 144 2.58 -18.87 -8.31
CA GLN A 144 1.43 -19.73 -8.06
C GLN A 144 0.37 -19.65 -9.17
N ARG A 145 0.20 -18.47 -9.79
CA ARG A 145 -0.72 -18.32 -10.91
C ARG A 145 -0.21 -19.00 -12.17
N LEU A 146 1.10 -18.92 -12.42
CA LEU A 146 1.73 -19.62 -13.53
C LEU A 146 1.61 -21.15 -13.38
N GLU A 147 1.89 -21.69 -12.19
CA GLU A 147 1.78 -23.12 -11.91
C GLU A 147 0.37 -23.69 -12.14
N LYS A 148 -0.67 -22.86 -11.97
CA LYS A 148 -2.07 -23.26 -12.22
C LYS A 148 -2.48 -23.23 -13.69
N LEU A 149 -1.72 -22.51 -14.52
CA LEU A 149 -2.02 -22.30 -15.95
C LEU A 149 -1.14 -23.15 -16.88
N THR A 150 -0.08 -23.77 -16.35
CA THR A 150 0.80 -24.72 -17.05
C THR A 150 0.47 -26.16 -16.70
#